data_AF-A0A3N5F1P6-F1
#
_entry.id   AF-A0A3N5F1P6-F1
#
_cell.length_a   1.000
_cell.length_b   1.000
_cell.length_c   1.000
_cell.angle_alpha   90.00
_cell.angle_beta   90.00
_cell.angle_gamma   90.00
#
_symmetry.space_group_name_H-M   'P 1'
#
loop_
_entity.id
_entity.type
_entity.pdbx_description
1 polymer ?
#
loop_
_entity_poly.entity_id
_entity_poly.type
_entity_poly.pdbx_seq_one_letter_code
_entity_poly.pdbx_strand_id
1 'polypeptide(L)'
;TLAARDKYKVDQVLFCPGDSVQETGAANFLLIRDGHIVTRSLDSTFLHGVTRDSLLTMTRDMGFKVEERVFDVAEMLEWVKTGEAALSGTAAVLAGIGTLVHRDGEHRVGSGEVGAVTQRLRSALVAIQTGEAPDRHGWARKV
;
A
#
# COMPACT_ATOMS: atom_id res chain seq x y z
N THR A 1 -10.87 -6.21 15.91
CA THR A 1 -9.55 -5.53 15.80
C THR A 1 -8.45 -6.35 16.45
N LEU A 2 -8.49 -6.67 17.75
CA LEU A 2 -7.56 -7.66 18.37
C LEU A 2 -8.05 -9.11 18.22
N ALA A 3 -9.33 -9.35 18.52
CA ALA A 3 -9.94 -10.68 18.38
C ALA A 3 -9.84 -11.29 16.96
N ALA A 4 -9.78 -10.46 15.91
CA ALA A 4 -9.60 -10.92 14.54
C ALA A 4 -8.17 -11.40 14.28
N ARG A 5 -7.17 -10.70 14.83
CA ARG A 5 -5.76 -11.11 14.75
C ARG A 5 -5.54 -12.44 15.45
N ASP A 6 -6.10 -12.61 16.64
CA ASP A 6 -5.96 -13.85 17.40
C ASP A 6 -6.71 -15.02 16.74
N LYS A 7 -7.92 -14.78 16.23
CA LYS A 7 -8.75 -15.82 15.60
C LYS A 7 -8.20 -16.28 14.26
N TYR A 8 -7.79 -15.34 13.41
CA TYR A 8 -7.37 -15.62 12.03
C TYR A 8 -5.85 -15.63 11.86
N LYS A 9 -5.08 -15.41 12.94
CA LYS A 9 -3.61 -15.37 12.96
C LYS A 9 -3.03 -14.42 11.91
N VAL A 10 -3.61 -13.22 11.81
CA VAL A 10 -3.21 -12.18 10.85
C VAL A 10 -2.36 -11.08 11.52
N ASP A 11 -1.39 -10.56 10.77
CA ASP A 11 -0.49 -9.51 11.25
C ASP A 11 -1.19 -8.15 11.42
N GLN A 12 -2.09 -7.83 10.49
CA GLN A 12 -2.78 -6.56 10.39
C GLN A 12 -4.27 -6.77 10.07
N VAL A 13 -5.08 -5.74 10.34
CA VAL A 13 -6.50 -5.71 9.96
C VAL A 13 -6.71 -4.56 9.00
N LEU A 14 -7.17 -4.87 7.78
CA LEU A 14 -7.60 -3.89 6.79
C LEU A 14 -9.04 -3.47 7.11
N PHE A 15 -9.28 -2.16 7.21
CA PHE A 15 -10.60 -1.59 7.45
C PHE A 15 -11.33 -1.40 6.13
N CYS A 16 -12.51 -2.02 6.03
CA CYS A 16 -13.37 -1.97 4.85
C CYS A 16 -14.82 -1.63 5.22
N PRO A 17 -15.14 -0.42 5.73
CA PRO A 17 -16.50 -0.07 6.11
C PRO A 17 -17.43 -0.10 4.89
N GLY A 18 -18.56 -0.81 5.00
CA GLY A 18 -19.48 -1.01 3.87
C GLY A 18 -18.82 -1.69 2.66
N ASP A 19 -17.85 -2.59 2.91
CA ASP A 19 -17.03 -3.28 1.92
C ASP A 19 -16.15 -2.34 1.04
N SER A 20 -16.01 -1.06 1.38
CA SER A 20 -15.08 -0.11 0.75
C SER A 20 -13.71 -0.17 1.40
N VAL A 21 -12.65 -0.52 0.67
CA VAL A 21 -11.28 -0.63 1.20
C VAL A 21 -10.74 0.74 1.62
N GLN A 22 -10.14 0.86 2.81
CA GLN A 22 -9.55 2.12 3.29
C GLN A 22 -8.07 2.00 3.69
N GLU A 23 -7.79 1.52 4.91
CA GLU A 23 -6.46 1.51 5.50
C GLU A 23 -6.34 0.43 6.58
N THR A 24 -5.16 0.30 7.16
CA THR A 24 -4.96 -0.43 8.42
C THR A 24 -4.81 0.56 9.56
N GLY A 25 -4.77 0.09 10.81
CA GLY A 25 -4.65 0.97 11.98
C GLY A 25 -3.40 1.85 12.03
N ALA A 26 -2.38 1.61 11.19
CA ALA A 26 -1.13 2.39 11.21
C ALA A 26 -0.55 2.68 9.80
N ALA A 27 -1.21 2.26 8.72
CA ALA A 27 -0.67 2.37 7.37
C ALA A 27 -1.76 2.43 6.31
N ASN A 28 -1.52 3.20 5.26
CA ASN A 28 -2.41 3.27 4.09
C ASN A 28 -2.22 2.04 3.19
N PHE A 29 -3.27 1.66 2.47
CA PHE A 29 -3.28 0.49 1.58
C PHE A 29 -3.15 0.89 0.10
N LEU A 30 -2.38 0.11 -0.66
CA LEU A 30 -2.17 0.31 -2.10
C LEU A 30 -2.30 -1.02 -2.85
N LEU A 31 -2.92 -0.93 -4.03
CA LEU A 31 -2.90 -1.94 -5.08
C LEU A 31 -1.89 -1.53 -6.15
N ILE A 32 -1.04 -2.48 -6.55
CA ILE A 32 0.16 -2.19 -7.34
C ILE A 32 0.24 -3.16 -8.53
N ARG A 33 0.55 -2.60 -9.71
CA ARG A 33 0.98 -3.30 -10.93
C ARG A 33 2.09 -2.48 -11.58
N ASP A 34 2.82 -3.09 -12.52
CA ASP A 34 3.83 -2.33 -13.28
C ASP A 34 3.14 -1.24 -14.12
N GLY A 35 3.48 0.01 -13.85
CA GLY A 35 2.87 1.18 -14.48
C GLY A 35 1.51 1.62 -13.94
N HIS A 36 0.93 0.99 -12.90
CA HIS A 36 -0.38 1.38 -12.35
C HIS A 36 -0.49 1.19 -10.84
N ILE A 37 -0.87 2.25 -10.13
CA ILE A 37 -1.16 2.27 -8.69
C ILE A 37 -2.62 2.68 -8.47
N VAL A 38 -3.31 1.97 -7.58
CA VAL A 38 -4.63 2.36 -7.07
C VAL A 38 -4.56 2.45 -5.55
N THR A 39 -5.08 3.52 -4.97
CA THR A 39 -5.24 3.68 -3.52
C THR A 39 -6.51 4.45 -3.20
N ARG A 40 -7.00 4.33 -1.96
CA ARG A 40 -8.24 4.97 -1.52
C ARG A 40 -8.08 6.49 -1.63
N SER A 41 -9.03 7.17 -2.30
CA SER A 41 -9.08 8.64 -2.30
C SER A 41 -9.26 9.17 -0.89
N LEU A 42 -8.58 10.27 -0.56
CA LEU A 42 -8.63 10.86 0.77
C LEU A 42 -10.03 11.39 1.10
N ASP A 43 -10.46 11.14 2.33
CA ASP A 43 -11.62 11.76 2.96
C ASP A 43 -11.30 12.01 4.46
N SER A 44 -12.30 12.36 5.27
CA SER A 44 -12.10 12.66 6.69
C SER A 44 -12.07 11.43 7.61
N THR A 45 -12.24 10.21 7.08
CA THR A 45 -12.40 9.00 7.92
C THR A 45 -11.09 8.28 8.22
N PHE A 46 -9.98 8.68 7.60
CA PHE A 46 -8.70 7.96 7.71
C PHE A 46 -7.49 8.90 7.52
N LEU A 47 -6.29 8.42 7.87
CA LEU A 47 -5.10 9.27 7.92
C LEU A 47 -4.53 9.59 6.53
N HIS A 48 -4.23 10.86 6.29
CA HIS A 48 -3.54 11.34 5.09
C HIS A 48 -2.03 11.11 5.23
N GLY A 49 -1.58 9.87 5.02
CA GLY A 49 -0.20 9.48 5.31
C GLY A 49 0.83 10.16 4.40
N VAL A 50 1.87 10.74 5.01
CA VAL A 50 2.97 11.40 4.29
C VAL A 50 3.76 10.41 3.43
N THR A 51 4.01 9.18 3.91
CA THR A 51 4.69 8.15 3.11
C THR A 51 3.90 7.76 1.87
N ARG A 52 2.56 7.69 1.97
CA ARG A 52 1.67 7.49 0.83
C ARG A 52 1.83 8.65 -0.15
N ASP A 53 1.74 9.88 0.31
CA ASP A 53 1.86 11.07 -0.54
C ASP A 53 3.20 11.13 -1.32
N SER A 54 4.32 10.91 -0.62
CA SER A 54 5.65 10.83 -1.24
C SER A 54 5.73 9.70 -2.28
N LEU A 55 5.18 8.52 -1.97
CA LEU A 55 5.17 7.39 -2.90
C LEU A 55 4.34 7.68 -4.15
N LEU A 56 3.15 8.27 -4.01
CA LEU A 56 2.30 8.62 -5.15
C LEU A 56 2.96 9.69 -6.02
N THR A 57 3.61 10.68 -5.42
CA THR A 57 4.37 11.70 -6.15
C THR A 57 5.52 11.08 -6.93
N MET A 58 6.35 10.28 -6.26
CA MET A 58 7.49 9.60 -6.90
C MET A 58 7.05 8.66 -8.04
N THR A 59 5.95 7.91 -7.85
CA THR A 59 5.46 6.99 -8.89
C THR A 59 4.91 7.72 -10.12
N ARG A 60 4.28 8.89 -9.94
CA ARG A 60 3.89 9.77 -11.07
C ARG A 60 5.11 10.23 -11.87
N ASP A 61 6.18 10.63 -11.19
CA ASP A 61 7.45 11.01 -11.83
C ASP A 61 8.09 9.85 -12.60
N MET A 62 7.88 8.61 -12.15
CA MET A 62 8.29 7.38 -12.85
C MET A 62 7.35 6.99 -14.01
N GLY A 63 6.32 7.78 -14.30
CA GLY A 63 5.39 7.55 -15.41
C GLY A 63 4.26 6.56 -15.11
N PHE A 64 4.02 6.22 -13.84
CA PHE A 64 2.88 5.36 -13.47
C PHE A 64 1.56 6.11 -13.60
N LYS A 65 0.52 5.40 -14.03
CA LYS A 65 -0.86 5.82 -13.81
C LYS A 65 -1.18 5.68 -12.32
N VAL A 66 -1.55 6.77 -11.66
CA VAL A 66 -1.95 6.77 -10.24
C VAL A 66 -3.42 7.15 -10.12
N GLU A 67 -4.23 6.26 -9.55
CA GLU A 67 -5.65 6.48 -9.29
C GLU A 67 -5.92 6.54 -7.79
N GLU A 68 -6.42 7.69 -7.33
CA GLU A 68 -6.94 7.87 -5.98
C GLU A 68 -8.46 7.84 -6.05
N ARG A 69 -9.09 6.70 -5.71
CA ARG A 69 -10.56 6.51 -5.83
C ARG A 69 -11.13 5.56 -4.80
N VAL A 70 -12.46 5.48 -4.73
CA VAL A 70 -13.14 4.39 -4.02
C VAL A 70 -12.95 3.09 -4.82
N PHE A 71 -12.70 1.99 -4.12
CA PHE A 71 -12.79 0.62 -4.65
C PHE A 71 -13.23 -0.31 -3.52
N ASP A 72 -13.92 -1.39 -3.87
CA ASP A 72 -14.46 -2.33 -2.91
C ASP A 72 -13.56 -3.56 -2.71
N VAL A 73 -13.92 -4.39 -1.73
CA VAL A 73 -13.22 -5.64 -1.42
C VAL A 73 -13.24 -6.60 -2.61
N ALA A 74 -14.30 -6.63 -3.42
CA ALA A 74 -14.39 -7.54 -4.57
C ALA A 74 -13.37 -7.16 -5.65
N GLU A 75 -13.27 -5.87 -5.98
CA GLU A 75 -12.26 -5.34 -6.90
C GLU A 75 -10.85 -5.60 -6.37
N MET A 76 -10.61 -5.39 -5.08
CA MET A 76 -9.33 -5.68 -4.44
C MET A 76 -8.95 -7.16 -4.57
N LEU A 77 -9.87 -8.08 -4.26
CA LEU A 77 -9.62 -9.52 -4.36
C LEU A 77 -9.39 -9.98 -5.79
N GLU A 78 -10.06 -9.37 -6.78
CA GLU A 78 -9.77 -9.61 -8.20
C GLU A 78 -8.40 -9.08 -8.60
N TRP A 79 -8.03 -7.87 -8.14
CA TRP A 79 -6.75 -7.25 -8.44
C TRP A 79 -5.58 -8.13 -8.02
N VAL A 80 -5.60 -8.62 -6.77
CA VAL A 80 -4.48 -9.35 -6.17
C VAL A 80 -4.24 -10.74 -6.76
N LYS A 81 -5.15 -11.28 -7.58
CA LYS A 81 -4.90 -12.54 -8.31
C LYS A 81 -3.68 -12.45 -9.21
N THR A 82 -3.42 -11.27 -9.77
CA THR A 82 -2.30 -11.01 -10.70
C THR A 82 -1.47 -9.78 -10.36
N GLY A 83 -1.97 -8.92 -9.46
CA GLY A 83 -1.28 -7.74 -8.98
C GLY A 83 -0.62 -7.95 -7.62
N GLU A 84 0.02 -6.89 -7.15
CA GLU A 84 0.63 -6.78 -5.83
C GLU A 84 -0.24 -5.89 -4.93
N ALA A 85 -0.08 -6.03 -3.61
CA ALA A 85 -0.67 -5.13 -2.63
C ALA A 85 0.35 -4.80 -1.55
N ALA A 86 0.27 -3.59 -1.00
CA ALA A 86 1.22 -3.13 0.01
C ALA A 86 0.60 -2.16 1.03
N LEU A 87 1.25 -2.08 2.19
CA LEU A 87 0.98 -1.09 3.23
C LEU A 87 2.08 -0.02 3.23
N SER A 88 1.70 1.25 3.18
CA SER A 88 2.62 2.38 3.27
C SER A 88 2.51 3.09 4.60
N GLY A 89 3.66 3.33 5.24
CA GLY A 89 3.76 4.05 6.50
C GLY A 89 5.22 4.27 6.91
N THR A 90 5.46 5.20 7.84
CA THR A 90 6.80 5.68 8.17
C THR A 90 7.78 4.57 8.57
N ALA A 91 7.36 3.63 9.42
CA ALA A 91 8.25 2.62 9.98
C ALA A 91 8.71 1.56 8.96
N ALA A 92 7.80 1.13 8.08
CA ALA A 92 8.08 0.06 7.11
C ALA A 92 8.35 0.57 5.69
N VAL A 93 8.11 1.86 5.45
CA VAL A 93 8.11 2.56 4.15
C VAL A 93 7.04 2.02 3.21
N LEU A 94 7.23 0.80 2.74
CA LEU A 94 6.29 0.05 1.91
C LEU A 94 6.47 -1.45 2.20
N ALA A 95 5.47 -2.07 2.84
CA ALA A 95 5.48 -3.49 3.19
C ALA A 95 4.53 -4.26 2.26
N GLY A 96 5.05 -5.23 1.52
CA GLY A 96 4.23 -6.08 0.65
C GLY A 96 3.32 -7.01 1.46
N ILE A 97 2.16 -7.31 0.88
CA ILE A 97 1.17 -8.22 1.46
C ILE A 97 1.21 -9.53 0.67
N GLY A 98 1.44 -10.65 1.34
CA GLY A 98 1.44 -11.99 0.72
C GLY A 98 0.08 -12.67 0.71
N THR A 99 -0.74 -12.42 1.74
CA THR A 99 -2.03 -13.09 1.92
C THR A 99 -3.08 -12.12 2.46
N LEU A 100 -4.30 -12.20 1.93
CA LEU A 100 -5.50 -11.55 2.45
C LEU A 100 -6.46 -12.61 2.97
N VAL A 101 -6.95 -12.45 4.21
CA VAL A 101 -7.98 -13.34 4.77
C VAL A 101 -9.32 -12.62 4.70
N HIS A 102 -10.27 -13.19 3.98
CA HIS A 102 -11.62 -12.67 3.81
C HIS A 102 -12.66 -13.76 4.13
N ARG A 103 -13.95 -13.40 4.19
CA ARG A 103 -15.05 -14.28 4.68
C ARG A 103 -15.07 -15.67 4.02
N ASP A 104 -14.66 -15.73 2.76
CA ASP A 104 -14.61 -16.91 1.90
C ASP A 104 -13.29 -17.68 1.94
N GLY A 105 -12.30 -17.20 2.71
CA GLY A 105 -11.05 -17.91 2.97
C GLY A 105 -9.81 -17.04 2.76
N GLU A 106 -8.69 -17.72 2.52
CA GLU A 106 -7.41 -17.10 2.25
C GLU A 106 -7.24 -16.83 0.75
N HIS A 107 -6.78 -15.62 0.43
CA HIS A 107 -6.51 -15.15 -0.91
C HIS A 107 -5.02 -14.81 -1.00
N ARG A 108 -4.28 -15.56 -1.82
CA ARG A 108 -2.88 -15.27 -2.08
C ARG A 108 -2.74 -14.05 -2.98
N VAL A 109 -1.86 -13.12 -2.62
CA VAL A 109 -1.53 -11.95 -3.42
C VAL A 109 -0.42 -12.31 -4.39
N GLY A 110 -0.73 -12.39 -5.69
CA GLY A 110 0.18 -12.86 -6.72
C GLY A 110 0.79 -14.23 -6.37
N SER A 111 2.12 -14.27 -6.19
CA SER A 111 2.85 -15.47 -5.79
C SER A 111 2.81 -15.75 -4.28
N GLY A 112 2.35 -14.81 -3.45
CA GLY A 112 2.45 -14.86 -1.98
C GLY A 112 3.72 -14.21 -1.42
N GLU A 113 4.68 -13.91 -2.29
CA GLU A 113 5.90 -13.18 -1.95
C GLU A 113 5.75 -11.68 -2.23
N VAL A 114 6.62 -10.86 -1.65
CA VAL A 114 6.66 -9.42 -1.97
C VAL A 114 7.04 -9.25 -3.44
N GLY A 115 6.14 -8.68 -4.24
CA GLY A 115 6.36 -8.54 -5.68
C GLY A 115 7.42 -7.51 -6.06
N ALA A 116 7.91 -7.62 -7.30
CA ALA A 116 9.06 -6.87 -7.79
C ALA A 116 8.79 -5.37 -7.88
N VAL A 117 7.55 -4.96 -8.18
CA VAL A 117 7.20 -3.53 -8.28
C VAL A 117 7.23 -2.91 -6.89
N THR A 118 6.65 -3.58 -5.89
CA THR A 118 6.68 -3.15 -4.48
C THR A 118 8.12 -3.01 -3.98
N GLN A 119 8.99 -3.99 -4.26
CA GLN A 119 10.40 -3.91 -3.88
C GLN A 119 11.11 -2.72 -4.55
N ARG A 120 10.89 -2.52 -5.86
CA ARG A 120 11.46 -1.40 -6.62
C ARG A 120 11.04 -0.04 -6.05
N LEU A 121 9.74 0.14 -5.78
CA LEU A 121 9.19 1.38 -5.23
C LEU A 121 9.70 1.63 -3.81
N ARG A 122 9.77 0.59 -2.97
CA ARG A 122 10.35 0.70 -1.63
C ARG A 122 11.80 1.18 -1.69
N SER A 123 12.63 0.54 -2.51
CA SER A 123 14.05 0.87 -2.63
C SER A 123 14.26 2.28 -3.17
N ALA A 124 13.45 2.73 -4.14
CA ALA A 124 13.51 4.09 -4.67
C ALA A 124 13.22 5.14 -3.59
N LEU A 125 12.17 4.95 -2.79
CA LEU A 125 11.83 5.89 -1.72
C LEU A 125 12.88 5.89 -0.59
N VAL A 126 13.39 4.72 -0.21
CA VAL A 126 14.48 4.60 0.78
C VAL A 126 15.74 5.30 0.30
N ALA A 127 16.12 5.16 -0.97
CA ALA A 127 17.31 5.81 -1.52
C ALA A 127 17.21 7.34 -1.44
N ILE A 128 16.02 7.93 -1.60
CA ILE A 128 15.81 9.37 -1.39
C ILE A 128 15.97 9.71 0.10
N GLN A 129 15.38 8.90 1.00
CA GLN A 129 15.46 9.12 2.45
C GLN A 129 16.88 9.02 3.02
N THR A 130 17.73 8.16 2.45
CA THR A 130 19.12 7.95 2.88
C THR A 130 20.12 8.86 2.14
N GLY A 131 19.67 9.62 1.15
CA GLY A 131 20.51 10.49 0.32
C GLY A 131 21.33 9.75 -0.74
N GLU A 132 21.03 8.48 -1.02
CA GLU A 132 21.61 7.70 -2.12
C GLU A 132 21.04 8.10 -3.49
N ALA A 133 19.82 8.64 -3.51
CA ALA A 133 19.18 9.20 -4.70
C ALA A 133 18.91 10.71 -4.54
N PRO A 134 18.89 11.49 -5.64
CA PRO A 134 18.58 12.91 -5.59
C PRO A 134 17.16 13.17 -5.05
N ASP A 135 17.05 14.07 -4.08
CA ASP A 135 15.76 14.57 -3.60
C ASP A 135 15.26 15.70 -4.51
N ARG A 136 14.42 15.34 -5.47
CA ARG A 136 13.86 16.28 -6.45
C ARG A 136 12.72 17.14 -5.89
N HIS A 137 12.19 16.78 -4.72
CA HIS A 137 10.99 17.39 -4.14
C HIS A 137 11.29 18.18 -2.85
N GLY A 138 12.53 18.17 -2.37
CA GLY A 138 12.93 18.90 -1.16
C GLY A 138 12.35 18.29 0.11
N TRP A 139 12.16 16.98 0.15
CA TRP A 139 11.71 16.24 1.34
C TRP A 139 12.78 16.11 2.43
N ALA A 140 14.05 16.07 2.06
CA ALA A 140 15.17 15.88 2.97
C ALA A 140 15.72 17.23 3.46
N ARG A 141 15.93 17.33 4.78
CA ARG A 141 16.57 18.49 5.42
C ARG A 141 17.67 18.01 6.34
N LYS A 142 18.83 18.69 6.29
CA LYS A 142 19.90 18.49 7.26
C LYS A 142 19.44 19.00 8.64
N VAL A 143 19.53 18.13 9.64
CA VAL A 143 19.22 18.42 11.05
C VAL A 143 20.49 18.67 11.85
#